data_AF-A0A948FP75-F1
#
_entry.id   AF-A0A948FP75-F1
#
_cell.length_a   1.000
_cell.length_b   1.000
_cell.length_c   1.000
_cell.angle_alpha   90.00
_cell.angle_beta   90.00
_cell.angle_gamma   90.00
#
_symmetry.space_group_name_H-M   'P 1'
#
loop_
_entity.id
_entity.type
_entity.pdbx_description
1 polymer ?
#
loop_
_entity_poly.entity_id
_entity_poly.type
_entity_poly.pdbx_seq_one_letter_code
_entity_poly.pdbx_strand_id
1 'polypeptide(L)'
;MRIFVGITDFNWYQFLSAKPELDELNFWQPSASGQFRALSSGEPFLFKLHSPKNFIVGGGFFAHYSELPVSLAWNAFEEKNGAFSLGEMRLRIEHYKH
;
A
#
# COMPACT_ATOMS: atom_id res chain seq x y z
N MET A 1 0.23 20.74 -8.36
CA MET A 1 -0.55 19.52 -8.07
C MET A 1 0.12 18.36 -8.77
N ARG A 2 0.61 17.40 -8.01
CA ARG A 2 1.24 16.17 -8.51
C ARG A 2 0.31 14.98 -8.27
N ILE A 3 0.42 13.97 -9.12
CA ILE A 3 -0.24 12.68 -8.95
C ILE A 3 0.84 11.61 -9.02
N PHE A 4 0.77 10.62 -8.14
CA PHE A 4 1.68 9.48 -8.16
C PHE A 4 0.90 8.21 -8.44
N VAL A 5 1.47 7.31 -9.27
CA VAL A 5 0.89 5.99 -9.55
C VAL A 5 1.80 4.93 -8.94
N GLY A 6 1.38 4.35 -7.82
CA GLY A 6 2.07 3.24 -7.17
C GLY A 6 1.66 1.91 -7.77
N ILE A 7 2.63 1.05 -8.06
CA ILE A 7 2.35 -0.32 -8.49
C ILE A 7 1.99 -1.16 -7.25
N THR A 8 0.83 -1.82 -7.26
CA THR A 8 0.30 -2.59 -6.13
C THR A 8 0.16 -4.09 -6.45
N ASP A 9 0.11 -4.89 -5.38
CA ASP A 9 -0.18 -6.31 -5.40
C ASP A 9 -1.68 -6.58 -5.63
N PHE A 10 -1.98 -7.62 -6.40
CA PHE A 10 -3.35 -7.99 -6.71
C PHE A 10 -4.11 -8.50 -5.48
N ASN A 11 -3.47 -9.30 -4.63
CA ASN A 11 -4.14 -9.84 -3.45
C ASN A 11 -4.37 -8.75 -2.40
N TRP A 12 -3.45 -7.77 -2.30
CA TRP A 12 -3.60 -6.58 -1.46
C TRP A 12 -4.82 -5.78 -1.88
N TYR A 13 -4.94 -5.49 -3.19
CA TYR A 13 -6.10 -4.79 -3.74
C TYR A 13 -7.39 -5.55 -3.49
N GLN A 14 -7.44 -6.83 -3.86
CA GLN A 14 -8.66 -7.64 -3.76
C GLN A 14 -9.15 -7.72 -2.32
N PHE A 15 -8.21 -7.92 -1.39
CA PHE A 15 -8.50 -7.97 0.05
C PHE A 15 -9.13 -6.68 0.57
N LEU A 16 -8.54 -5.51 0.25
CA LEU A 16 -9.05 -4.23 0.73
C LEU A 16 -10.36 -3.85 0.04
N SER A 17 -10.50 -4.12 -1.26
CA SER A 17 -11.74 -3.84 -2.00
C SER A 17 -12.98 -4.57 -1.47
N ALA A 18 -12.78 -5.66 -0.72
CA ALA A 18 -13.85 -6.45 -0.14
C ALA A 18 -14.31 -5.94 1.24
N LYS A 19 -13.62 -4.95 1.84
CA LYS A 19 -13.98 -4.40 3.15
C LYS A 19 -14.98 -3.26 3.02
N PRO A 20 -16.01 -3.19 3.89
CA PRO A 20 -16.86 -2.02 4.00
C PRO A 20 -16.04 -0.83 4.52
N GLU A 21 -16.35 0.38 4.02
CA GLU A 21 -15.78 1.69 4.40
C GLU A 21 -14.30 1.70 4.82
N LEU A 22 -13.40 1.92 3.85
CA LEU A 22 -11.99 2.22 4.09
C LEU A 22 -11.78 3.74 4.19
N ASP A 23 -11.63 4.24 5.41
CA ASP A 23 -11.29 5.62 5.74
C ASP A 23 -9.80 5.94 5.51
N GLU A 24 -8.94 4.97 5.81
CA GLU A 24 -7.50 5.00 5.59
C GLU A 24 -6.95 3.60 5.36
N LEU A 25 -5.77 3.53 4.74
CA LEU A 25 -5.04 2.28 4.53
C LEU A 25 -3.54 2.49 4.54
N ASN A 26 -2.79 1.42 4.80
CA ASN A 26 -1.34 1.45 4.66
C ASN A 26 -0.94 0.81 3.33
N PHE A 27 -0.12 1.53 2.57
CA PHE A 27 0.50 1.04 1.35
C PHE A 27 2.00 0.89 1.56
N TRP A 28 2.45 -0.35 1.68
CA TRP A 28 3.84 -0.69 1.93
C TRP A 28 4.62 -0.93 0.64
N GLN A 29 5.94 -0.73 0.70
CA GLN A 29 6.89 -1.10 -0.35
C GLN A 29 7.84 -2.17 0.18
N PRO A 30 8.19 -3.20 -0.62
CA PRO A 30 9.05 -4.30 -0.18
C PRO A 30 10.44 -3.85 0.25
N SER A 31 10.97 -2.85 -0.46
CA SER A 31 12.26 -2.22 -0.21
C SER A 31 12.04 -0.72 -0.02
N ALA A 32 12.40 -0.20 1.15
CA ALA A 32 12.47 1.24 1.34
C ALA A 32 13.64 1.78 0.52
N SER A 33 13.36 2.59 -0.51
CA SER A 33 14.39 3.23 -1.34
C SER A 33 14.77 4.64 -0.84
N GLY A 34 14.58 4.88 0.46
CA GLY A 34 14.71 6.19 1.11
C GLY A 34 13.37 6.93 1.16
N GLN A 35 13.43 8.24 1.41
CA GLN A 35 12.23 9.05 1.67
C GLN A 35 11.32 9.19 0.43
N PHE A 36 10.03 8.90 0.59
CA PHE A 36 9.02 9.23 -0.43
C PHE A 36 8.74 10.73 -0.44
N ARG A 37 9.17 11.43 -1.49
CA ARG A 37 9.02 12.90 -1.66
C ARG A 37 8.20 13.29 -2.90
N ALA A 38 7.61 12.31 -3.57
CA ALA A 38 6.88 12.52 -4.81
C ALA A 38 5.55 13.29 -4.61
N LEU A 39 4.96 13.20 -3.41
CA LEU A 39 3.72 13.87 -3.04
C LEU A 39 3.84 14.63 -1.72
N SER A 40 3.06 15.69 -1.61
CA SER A 40 2.72 16.38 -0.36
C SER A 40 1.40 15.83 0.19
N SER A 41 1.14 16.04 1.48
CA SER A 41 -0.12 15.63 2.10
C SER A 41 -1.33 16.20 1.34
N GLY A 42 -2.34 15.39 1.07
CA GLY A 42 -3.52 15.75 0.29
C GLY A 42 -3.35 15.65 -1.23
N GLU A 43 -2.16 15.34 -1.76
CA GLU A 43 -2.00 15.12 -3.21
C GLU A 43 -2.46 13.68 -3.61
N PRO A 44 -3.04 13.48 -4.81
CA PRO A 44 -3.59 12.18 -5.21
C PRO A 44 -2.54 11.07 -5.39
N PHE A 45 -2.86 9.90 -4.86
CA PHE A 45 -2.12 8.65 -5.04
C PHE A 45 -3.04 7.61 -5.70
N LEU A 46 -2.62 7.05 -6.84
CA LEU A 46 -3.36 6.03 -7.56
C LEU A 46 -2.67 4.68 -7.45
N PHE A 47 -3.44 3.59 -7.36
CA PHE A 47 -2.95 2.22 -7.31
C PHE A 47 -3.13 1.55 -8.66
N LYS A 48 -2.04 0.98 -9.20
CA LYS A 48 -2.04 0.27 -10.48
C LYS A 48 -1.51 -1.15 -10.31
N LEU A 49 -2.17 -2.14 -10.91
CA LEU A 49 -1.70 -3.52 -10.86
C LEU A 49 -0.47 -3.77 -11.77
N HIS A 50 0.30 -4.80 -11.42
CA HIS A 50 1.31 -5.39 -12.31
C HIS A 50 0.68 -6.00 -13.58
N SER A 51 1.50 -6.15 -14.62
CA SER A 51 1.17 -6.96 -15.80
C SER A 51 0.85 -8.41 -15.39
N PRO A 52 -0.10 -9.10 -16.06
CA PRO A 52 -0.84 -8.71 -17.26
C PRO A 52 -2.10 -7.87 -16.99
N LYS A 53 -2.52 -7.66 -15.73
CA LYS A 53 -3.73 -6.88 -15.41
C LYS A 53 -3.53 -5.41 -15.78
N ASN A 54 -2.48 -4.77 -15.26
CA ASN A 54 -2.03 -3.44 -15.72
C ASN A 54 -3.05 -2.28 -15.65
N PHE A 55 -4.12 -2.39 -14.84
CA PHE A 55 -5.16 -1.37 -14.67
C PHE A 55 -4.96 -0.53 -13.40
N ILE A 56 -5.48 0.70 -13.41
CA ILE A 56 -5.70 1.49 -12.19
C ILE A 56 -6.92 0.91 -11.48
N VAL A 57 -6.76 0.53 -10.22
CA VAL A 57 -7.78 -0.20 -9.44
C VAL A 57 -8.30 0.55 -8.22
N GLY A 58 -7.76 1.74 -7.97
CA GLY A 58 -8.20 2.61 -6.90
C GLY A 58 -7.28 3.80 -6.72
N GLY A 59 -7.59 4.63 -5.73
CA GLY A 59 -6.78 5.76 -5.33
C GLY A 59 -7.25 6.37 -4.03
N GLY A 60 -6.47 7.32 -3.54
CA GLY A 60 -6.75 8.11 -2.35
C GLY A 60 -5.89 9.36 -2.32
N PHE A 61 -5.85 10.01 -1.17
CA PHE A 61 -5.01 11.17 -0.94
C PHE A 61 -3.84 10.78 -0.04
N PHE A 62 -2.63 11.13 -0.45
CA PHE A 62 -1.43 10.82 0.32
C PHE A 62 -1.47 11.55 1.66
N ALA A 63 -1.38 10.82 2.78
CA ALA A 63 -1.35 11.43 4.11
C ALA A 63 0.10 11.75 4.50
N HIS A 64 0.94 10.73 4.58
CA HIS A 64 2.33 10.80 5.02
C HIS A 64 3.10 9.52 4.63
N TYR A 65 4.43 9.55 4.77
CA TYR A 65 5.33 8.41 4.58
C TYR A 65 6.24 8.26 5.80
N SER A 66 6.35 7.05 6.33
CA SER A 66 7.26 6.73 7.43
C SER A 66 7.97 5.40 7.17
N GLU A 67 9.24 5.30 7.58
CA GLU A 67 9.99 4.04 7.61
C GLU A 67 9.79 3.37 8.96
N LEU A 68 9.01 2.28 9.00
CA LEU A 68 8.65 1.57 10.23
C LEU A 68 8.94 0.07 10.11
N PRO A 69 9.29 -0.61 11.21
CA PRO A 69 9.29 -2.07 11.25
C PRO A 69 7.91 -2.64 10.89
N VAL A 70 7.88 -3.76 10.16
CA VAL A 70 6.62 -4.41 9.72
C VAL A 70 5.66 -4.70 10.88
N SER A 71 6.19 -5.04 12.07
CA SER A 71 5.38 -5.27 13.27
C SER A 71 4.68 -4.01 13.77
N LEU A 72 5.33 -2.85 13.67
CA LEU A 72 4.74 -1.58 14.09
C LEU A 72 3.68 -1.11 13.09
N ALA A 73 3.93 -1.26 11.79
CA ALA A 73 2.93 -1.02 10.76
C ALA A 73 1.69 -1.92 10.93
N TRP A 74 1.90 -3.19 11.30
CA TRP A 74 0.80 -4.10 11.63
C TRP A 74 -0.01 -3.62 12.83
N ASN A 75 0.65 -3.24 13.93
CA ASN A 75 -0.05 -2.77 15.12
C ASN A 75 -0.84 -1.46 14.89
N ALA A 76 -0.41 -0.63 13.95
CA ALA A 76 -1.06 0.65 13.65
C ALA A 76 -2.28 0.49 12.71
N PHE A 77 -2.18 -0.36 11.70
CA PHE A 77 -3.18 -0.44 10.62
C PHE A 77 -3.94 -1.77 10.58
N GLU A 78 -3.47 -2.80 11.29
CA GLU A 78 -4.06 -4.14 11.31
C GLU A 78 -4.38 -4.63 9.88
N GLU A 79 -5.62 -5.02 9.62
CA GLU A 79 -6.07 -5.48 8.31
C GLU A 79 -5.98 -4.39 7.22
N LYS A 80 -5.93 -3.11 7.56
CA LYS A 80 -5.74 -2.02 6.60
C LYS A 80 -4.35 -2.02 5.94
N ASN A 81 -3.45 -2.91 6.38
CA ASN A 81 -2.22 -3.28 5.65
C ASN A 81 -2.48 -4.16 4.42
N GLY A 82 -3.72 -4.58 4.21
CA GLY A 82 -4.14 -5.43 3.10
C GLY A 82 -3.90 -6.93 3.31
N ALA A 83 -3.86 -7.41 4.55
CA ALA A 83 -3.68 -8.82 4.88
C ALA A 83 -4.48 -9.20 6.15
N PHE A 84 -4.85 -10.48 6.33
CA PHE A 84 -5.59 -10.97 7.51
C PHE A 84 -4.70 -11.14 8.75
N SER A 85 -3.38 -11.21 8.59
CA SER A 85 -2.44 -11.37 9.71
C SER A 85 -1.07 -10.76 9.42
N LEU A 86 -0.29 -10.49 10.47
CA LEU A 86 1.11 -10.09 10.36
C LEU A 86 1.94 -11.10 9.55
N GLY A 87 1.67 -12.41 9.72
CA GLY A 87 2.36 -13.46 8.98
C GLY A 87 2.10 -13.37 7.48
N GLU A 88 0.84 -13.16 7.09
CA GLU A 88 0.46 -12.98 5.69
C GLU A 88 1.03 -11.67 5.11
N MET A 89 0.96 -10.57 5.86
CA MET A 89 1.57 -9.29 5.45
C MET A 89 3.06 -9.47 5.15
N ARG A 90 3.80 -10.16 6.02
CA ARG A 90 5.22 -10.45 5.81
C ARG A 90 5.45 -11.29 4.55
N LEU A 91 4.72 -12.38 4.37
CA LEU A 91 4.86 -13.23 3.19
C LEU A 91 4.62 -12.45 1.89
N ARG A 92 3.63 -11.55 1.86
CA ARG A 92 3.37 -10.68 0.70
C ARG A 92 4.50 -9.70 0.45
N ILE A 93 5.06 -9.09 1.50
CA ILE A 93 6.22 -8.19 1.38
C ILE A 93 7.44 -8.94 0.83
N GLU A 94 7.77 -10.09 1.41
CA GLU A 94 8.94 -10.88 1.01
C GLU A 94 8.83 -11.40 -0.43
N HIS A 95 7.61 -11.69 -0.92
CA HIS A 95 7.40 -12.11 -2.32
C HIS A 95 7.92 -11.10 -3.35
N TYR A 96 7.98 -9.82 -3.00
CA TYR A 96 8.43 -8.75 -3.89
C TYR A 96 9.80 -8.18 -3.52
N LYS A 97 10.52 -8.77 -2.56
CA LYS A 97 11.91 -8.42 -2.27
C LYS A 97 12.84 -9.17 -3.22
N HIS A 98 13.27 -8.48 -4.28
CA HIS A 98 14.29 -8.94 -5.23
C HIS A 98 15.26 -7.82 -5.54
#